data_AF-A0A179UMW6-F1
#
_entry.id   AF-A0A179UMW6-F1
#
_cell.length_a   1.000
_cell.length_b   1.000
_cell.length_c   1.000
_cell.angle_alpha   90.00
_cell.angle_beta   90.00
_cell.angle_gamma   90.00
#
_symmetry.space_group_name_H-M   'P 1'
#
loop_
_entity.id
_entity.type
_entity.pdbx_description
1 polymer ?
#
loop_
_entity_poly.entity_id
_entity_poly.type
_entity_poly.pdbx_seq_one_letter_code
_entity_poly.pdbx_strand_id
1 'polypeptide(L)'
;MERCPRESRLLCALPAPPPVRTIIGQYALGVLADLYGRRKMYGLELLVIIITTVGVTMASEGASQSMNLAGWLIFWRFLMGIGIGADYPLSAVIVSEFVPTKSRARMIATVFVMQQC
;
A
#
# COMPACT_ATOMS: atom_id res chain seq x y z
N MET A 1 -22.90 1.71 17.91
CA MET A 1 -21.61 1.85 18.61
C MET A 1 -21.01 0.46 18.76
N GLU A 2 -20.40 -0.05 17.70
CA GLU A 2 -19.73 -1.36 17.74
C GLU A 2 -18.40 -1.21 18.47
N ARG A 3 -18.14 -2.07 19.46
CA ARG A 3 -16.91 -2.02 20.25
C ARG A 3 -15.74 -2.36 19.35
N CYS A 4 -14.85 -1.40 19.13
CA CYS A 4 -13.57 -1.63 18.49
C CYS A 4 -12.70 -2.55 19.40
N PRO A 5 -12.22 -3.72 18.91
CA PRO A 5 -11.44 -4.69 19.69
C PRO A 5 -10.09 -4.11 20.14
N ARG A 6 -9.50 -4.58 21.24
CA ARG A 6 -8.32 -3.95 21.89
C ARG A 6 -7.08 -3.79 20.98
N GLU A 7 -6.93 -4.62 19.94
CA GLU A 7 -5.90 -4.46 18.88
C GLU A 7 -6.12 -3.25 17.96
N SER A 8 -7.37 -2.81 17.77
CA SER A 8 -7.71 -1.67 16.91
C SER A 8 -7.27 -0.32 17.49
N ARG A 9 -7.12 -0.20 18.82
CA ARG A 9 -6.55 1.00 19.45
C ARG A 9 -5.08 1.19 19.12
N LEU A 10 -4.32 0.10 18.96
CA LEU A 10 -2.93 0.15 18.51
C LEU A 10 -2.83 0.51 17.02
N LEU A 11 -3.82 0.10 16.22
CA LEU A 11 -4.00 0.55 14.83
C LEU A 11 -4.31 2.06 14.72
N CYS A 12 -5.13 2.60 15.63
CA CYS A 12 -5.43 4.04 15.70
C CYS A 12 -4.27 4.89 16.26
N ALA A 13 -3.38 4.29 17.05
CA ALA A 13 -2.21 4.94 17.64
C ALA A 13 -0.99 5.02 16.70
N LEU A 14 -1.11 4.59 15.44
CA LEU A 14 -0.06 4.84 14.46
C LEU A 14 0.17 6.36 14.28
N PRO A 15 1.41 6.81 14.05
CA PRO A 15 1.81 8.21 13.92
C PRO A 15 1.14 8.96 12.74
N ALA A 16 0.36 8.27 11.90
CA ALA A 16 -0.46 8.88 10.87
C ALA A 16 -1.85 8.21 10.80
N PRO A 17 -2.89 8.90 10.34
CA PRO A 17 -4.15 8.27 9.94
C PRO A 17 -3.95 7.36 8.70
N PRO A 18 -4.73 6.27 8.54
CA PRO A 18 -4.72 5.41 7.35
C PRO A 18 -4.74 6.15 6.00
N PRO A 19 -5.57 7.20 5.79
CA PRO A 19 -5.58 7.91 4.51
C PRO A 19 -4.35 8.79 4.29
N VAL A 20 -3.69 9.28 5.35
CA VAL A 20 -2.53 10.15 5.19
C VAL A 20 -1.34 9.37 4.62
N ARG A 21 -1.18 8.11 5.03
CA ARG A 21 -0.14 7.22 4.52
C ARG A 21 -0.29 6.93 3.03
N THR A 22 -1.52 6.67 2.59
CA THR A 22 -1.82 6.31 1.20
C THR A 22 -1.72 7.52 0.27
N ILE A 23 -2.12 8.70 0.73
CA ILE A 23 -1.96 9.95 -0.04
C ILE A 23 -0.49 10.26 -0.29
N ILE A 24 0.38 10.06 0.70
CA ILE A 24 1.83 10.24 0.54
C ILE A 24 2.39 9.21 -0.46
N GLY A 25 1.94 7.96 -0.40
CA GLY A 25 2.32 6.93 -1.37
C GLY A 25 1.87 7.22 -2.80
N GLN A 26 0.62 7.67 -2.96
CA GLN A 26 0.07 8.10 -4.26
C GLN A 26 0.86 9.25 -4.87
N TYR A 27 1.26 10.24 -4.06
CA TYR A 27 2.04 11.38 -4.53
C TYR A 27 3.47 10.98 -4.91
N ALA A 28 4.15 10.21 -4.05
CA ALA A 28 5.53 9.77 -4.28
C ALA A 28 5.65 8.88 -5.52
N LEU A 29 4.72 7.94 -5.69
CA LEU A 29 4.72 7.03 -6.84
C LEU A 29 4.16 7.67 -8.11
N GLY A 30 3.31 8.70 -8.01
CA GLY A 30 2.91 9.52 -9.16
C GLY A 30 4.10 10.26 -9.79
N VAL A 31 4.95 10.88 -8.97
CA VAL A 31 6.18 11.52 -9.47
C VAL A 31 7.17 10.50 -10.04
N LEU A 32 7.29 9.34 -9.40
CA LEU A 32 8.20 8.28 -9.84
C LEU A 32 7.70 7.58 -11.12
N ALA A 33 6.38 7.49 -11.30
CA ALA A 33 5.71 6.96 -12.50
C ALA A 33 6.08 7.74 -13.76
N ASP A 34 6.06 9.07 -13.66
CA ASP A 34 6.36 9.97 -14.76
C ASP A 34 7.84 9.90 -15.19
N LEU A 35 8.74 9.53 -14.26
CA LEU A 35 10.18 9.43 -14.51
C LEU A 35 10.65 8.06 -15.01
N TYR A 36 10.08 6.95 -14.52
CA TYR A 36 10.66 5.61 -14.72
C TYR A 36 10.12 4.81 -15.92
N GLY A 37 9.07 5.29 -16.58
CA GLY A 37 8.53 4.68 -17.81
C GLY A 37 7.67 3.44 -17.56
N ARG A 38 6.65 3.31 -18.42
CA ARG A 38 5.45 2.44 -18.28
C ARG A 38 5.71 0.96 -17.93
N ARG A 39 6.87 0.39 -18.28
CA ARG A 39 7.22 -1.02 -17.98
C ARG A 39 7.89 -1.24 -16.62
N LYS A 40 8.62 -0.25 -16.08
CA LYS A 40 9.37 -0.41 -14.82
C LYS A 40 8.50 -0.19 -13.58
N MET A 41 7.38 0.50 -13.76
CA MET A 41 6.46 0.81 -12.70
C MET A 41 5.84 -0.44 -12.06
N TYR A 42 5.53 -1.47 -12.86
CA TYR A 42 5.05 -2.78 -12.38
C TYR A 42 6.06 -3.50 -11.48
N GLY A 43 7.33 -3.51 -11.89
CA GLY A 43 8.38 -4.15 -11.11
C GLY A 43 8.70 -3.39 -9.82
N LEU A 44 8.60 -2.06 -9.84
CA LEU A 44 8.91 -1.22 -8.69
C LEU A 44 7.86 -1.36 -7.58
N GLU A 45 6.58 -1.32 -7.92
CA GLU A 45 5.49 -1.53 -6.96
C GLU A 45 5.59 -2.89 -6.27
N LEU A 46 5.75 -3.95 -7.08
CA LEU A 46 5.90 -5.32 -6.55
C LEU A 46 7.10 -5.44 -5.61
N LEU A 47 8.22 -4.80 -5.95
CA LEU A 47 9.45 -4.81 -5.15
C LEU A 47 9.26 -4.07 -3.81
N VAL A 48 8.53 -2.94 -3.80
CA VAL A 48 8.20 -2.21 -2.56
C VAL A 48 7.32 -3.05 -1.65
N ILE A 49 6.28 -3.72 -2.18
CA ILE A 49 5.42 -4.61 -1.39
C ILE A 49 6.20 -5.80 -0.83
N ILE A 50 7.07 -6.43 -1.63
CA ILE A 50 7.87 -7.57 -1.17
C ILE A 50 8.81 -7.15 -0.04
N ILE A 51 9.55 -6.05 -0.20
CA ILE A 51 10.49 -5.57 0.83
C ILE A 51 9.77 -5.22 2.13
N THR A 52 8.64 -4.53 2.02
CA THR A 52 7.86 -4.16 3.22
C THR A 52 7.21 -5.36 3.89
N THR A 53 6.72 -6.33 3.13
CA THR A 53 6.14 -7.58 3.68
C THR A 53 7.20 -8.39 4.42
N VAL A 54 8.38 -8.56 3.82
CA VAL A 54 9.52 -9.23 4.47
C VAL A 54 9.90 -8.47 5.76
N GLY A 55 9.99 -7.15 5.72
CA GLY A 55 10.29 -6.32 6.89
C GLY A 55 9.27 -6.43 8.03
N VAL A 56 7.97 -6.53 7.70
CA VAL A 56 6.91 -6.82 8.69
C VAL A 56 7.06 -8.22 9.28
N THR A 57 7.31 -9.25 8.46
CA THR A 57 7.46 -10.63 8.97
C THR A 57 8.72 -10.85 9.80
N MET A 58 9.76 -10.05 9.57
CA MET A 58 10.98 -10.04 10.37
C MET A 58 10.84 -9.26 11.68
N ALA A 59 9.71 -8.59 11.91
CA ALA A 59 9.40 -7.94 13.17
C ALA A 59 9.12 -8.99 14.25
N SER A 60 10.15 -9.31 15.05
CA SER A 60 10.04 -10.24 16.18
C SER A 60 10.36 -9.53 17.49
N GLU A 61 9.68 -9.91 18.57
CA GLU A 61 10.11 -9.57 19.93
C GLU A 61 11.38 -10.37 20.21
N GLY A 62 12.53 -9.74 19.99
CA GLY A 62 13.82 -10.33 20.38
C GLY A 62 13.78 -10.77 21.84
N ALA A 63 14.48 -11.87 22.16
CA ALA A 63 14.59 -12.37 23.52
C ALA A 63 15.07 -11.24 24.45
N SER A 64 14.25 -10.88 25.44
CA SER A 64 14.50 -9.83 26.45
C SER A 64 14.09 -8.38 26.11
N GLN A 65 12.96 -8.14 25.41
CA GLN A 65 12.30 -6.82 25.34
C GLN A 65 13.20 -5.62 24.98
N SER A 66 14.33 -5.87 24.30
CA SER A 66 15.35 -4.86 24.01
C SER A 66 14.98 -3.98 22.80
N MET A 67 14.04 -4.46 21.96
CA MET A 67 13.57 -3.75 20.78
C MET A 67 12.10 -3.34 20.94
N ASN A 68 11.80 -2.06 20.66
CA ASN A 68 10.44 -1.53 20.61
C ASN A 68 9.68 -2.15 19.42
N LEU A 69 9.05 -3.30 19.64
CA LEU A 69 8.24 -4.01 18.64
C LEU A 69 7.20 -3.09 18.00
N ALA A 70 6.52 -2.29 18.83
CA ALA A 70 5.55 -1.31 18.37
C ALA A 70 6.17 -0.32 17.38
N GLY A 71 7.35 0.25 17.67
CA GLY A 71 8.02 1.21 16.77
C GLY A 71 8.41 0.59 15.44
N TRP A 72 8.94 -0.63 15.45
CA TRP A 72 9.34 -1.35 14.24
C TRP A 72 8.14 -1.72 13.38
N LEU A 73 7.08 -2.29 13.98
CA LEU A 73 5.83 -2.62 13.28
C LEU A 73 5.17 -1.37 12.70
N ILE A 74 5.13 -0.27 13.47
CA ILE A 74 4.55 1.00 13.03
C ILE A 74 5.30 1.54 11.80
N PHE A 75 6.63 1.51 11.81
CA PHE A 75 7.46 1.96 10.69
C PHE A 75 7.21 1.11 9.43
N TRP A 76 7.24 -0.21 9.55
CA TRP A 76 6.98 -1.10 8.41
C TRP A 76 5.54 -1.01 7.89
N ARG A 77 4.54 -0.79 8.77
CA ARG A 77 3.14 -0.55 8.35
C ARG A 77 2.94 0.80 7.68
N PHE A 78 3.72 1.81 8.07
CA PHE A 78 3.74 3.08 7.35
C PHE A 78 4.31 2.90 5.94
N LEU A 79 5.43 2.20 5.82
CA LEU A 79 6.08 1.94 4.53
C LEU A 79 5.24 1.02 3.62
N MET A 80 4.60 -0.01 4.19
CA MET A 80 3.66 -0.87 3.47
C MET A 80 2.43 -0.09 2.99
N GLY A 81 1.93 0.86 3.79
CA GLY A 81 0.82 1.74 3.40
C GLY A 81 1.14 2.66 2.23
N ILE A 82 2.41 3.01 2.01
CA ILE A 82 2.86 3.76 0.82
C ILE A 82 2.75 2.88 -0.43
N GLY A 83 3.19 1.61 -0.36
CA GLY A 83 3.04 0.66 -1.47
C GLY A 83 1.58 0.44 -1.86
N ILE A 84 0.73 0.10 -0.89
CA ILE A 84 -0.72 -0.10 -1.13
C ILE A 84 -1.39 1.15 -1.75
N GLY A 85 -0.90 2.35 -1.43
CA GLY A 85 -1.40 3.59 -2.05
C GLY A 85 -1.25 3.62 -3.57
N ALA A 86 -0.23 2.96 -4.12
CA ALA A 86 0.09 2.97 -5.54
C ALA A 86 -0.46 1.79 -6.36
N ASP A 87 -0.97 0.74 -5.71
CA ASP A 87 -1.68 -0.34 -6.39
C ASP A 87 -2.93 0.17 -7.16
N TYR A 88 -3.59 1.21 -6.63
CA TYR A 88 -4.75 1.85 -7.26
C TYR A 88 -4.45 2.51 -8.63
N PRO A 89 -3.50 3.47 -8.74
CA PRO A 89 -3.15 4.05 -10.03
C PRO A 89 -2.48 3.04 -10.97
N LEU A 90 -1.71 2.09 -10.44
CA LEU A 90 -1.05 1.08 -11.24
C LEU A 90 -2.07 0.16 -11.94
N SER A 91 -3.07 -0.31 -11.20
CA SER A 91 -4.19 -1.07 -11.74
C SER A 91 -4.94 -0.28 -12.83
N ALA A 92 -5.13 1.03 -12.65
CA ALA A 92 -5.74 1.88 -13.66
C ALA A 92 -4.88 2.01 -14.94
N VAL A 93 -3.55 2.03 -14.81
CA VAL A 93 -2.61 2.08 -15.94
C VAL A 93 -2.58 0.76 -16.71
N ILE A 94 -2.55 -0.40 -16.04
CA ILE A 94 -2.58 -1.72 -16.71
C ILE A 94 -3.83 -1.85 -17.56
N VAL A 95 -4.99 -1.59 -16.95
CA VAL A 95 -6.28 -1.71 -17.64
C VAL A 95 -6.35 -0.74 -18.81
N SER A 96 -5.70 0.42 -18.73
CA SER A 96 -5.62 1.34 -19.87
C SER A 96 -4.74 0.87 -21.03
N GLU A 97 -3.74 0.04 -20.74
CA GLU A 97 -2.74 -0.42 -21.70
C GLU A 97 -3.23 -1.64 -22.50
N PHE A 98 -4.03 -2.51 -21.87
CA PHE A 98 -4.51 -3.76 -22.48
C PHE A 98 -5.95 -3.70 -23.03
N VAL A 99 -6.69 -2.60 -22.86
CA VAL A 99 -8.12 -2.53 -23.20
C VAL A 99 -8.41 -1.56 -24.34
N PRO A 100 -9.22 -1.95 -25.33
CA PRO A 100 -9.67 -1.05 -26.40
C PRO A 100 -10.49 0.13 -25.84
N THR A 101 -10.35 1.30 -26.47
CA THR A 101 -10.93 2.59 -26.02
C THR A 101 -12.43 2.56 -25.73
N LYS A 102 -13.21 1.71 -26.42
CA LYS A 102 -14.67 1.57 -26.21
C LYS A 102 -15.06 0.91 -24.88
N SER A 103 -14.21 0.08 -24.28
CA SER A 103 -14.54 -0.71 -23.08
C SER A 103 -13.67 -0.37 -21.87
N ARG A 104 -12.76 0.60 -22.00
CA ARG A 104 -11.75 0.93 -21.00
C ARG A 104 -12.36 1.36 -19.65
N ALA A 105 -13.40 2.20 -19.69
CA ALA A 105 -14.09 2.65 -18.47
C ALA A 105 -14.82 1.52 -17.73
N ARG A 106 -15.40 0.55 -18.46
CA ARG A 106 -16.10 -0.60 -17.85
C ARG A 106 -15.13 -1.51 -17.13
N MET A 107 -13.97 -1.80 -17.72
CA MET A 107 -13.00 -2.69 -17.12
C MET A 107 -12.34 -2.07 -15.88
N ILE A 108 -12.06 -0.75 -15.91
CA ILE A 108 -11.57 -0.02 -14.73
C ILE A 108 -12.62 -0.06 -13.61
N ALA A 109 -13.90 0.16 -13.91
CA ALA A 109 -14.97 0.09 -12.93
C ALA A 109 -15.09 -1.31 -12.28
N THR A 110 -14.93 -2.38 -13.06
CA THR A 110 -14.94 -3.75 -12.53
C THR A 110 -13.82 -3.98 -11.53
N VAL A 111 -12.60 -3.49 -11.80
CA VAL A 111 -11.47 -3.63 -10.87
C VAL A 111 -11.76 -2.97 -9.53
N PHE A 112 -12.32 -1.75 -9.55
CA PHE A 112 -12.72 -1.08 -8.31
C PHE A 112 -13.84 -1.79 -7.56
N VAL A 113 -14.75 -2.49 -8.23
CA VAL A 113 -15.76 -3.33 -7.55
C VAL A 113 -15.12 -4.53 -6.86
N MET A 114 -14.11 -5.16 -7.48
CA MET A 114 -13.43 -6.33 -6.92
C MET A 114 -12.56 -5.99 -5.70
N GLN A 115 -12.03 -4.77 -5.62
CA GLN A 115 -11.21 -4.32 -4.49
C GLN A 115 -12.03 -3.99 -3.22
N GLN A 116 -13.37 -3.92 -3.33
CA GLN A 116 -14.26 -3.44 -2.26
C GLN A 116 -15.09 -4.56 -1.60
N CYS A 117 -14.88 -5.82 -1.99
CA CYS A 117 -15.45 -7.02 -1.34
C CYS A 117 -14.43 -7.65 -0.39
#